data_AF-A0A819SY52-F1
#
_entry.id   AF-A0A819SY52-F1
#
_cell.length_a   1.000
_cell.length_b   1.000
_cell.length_c   1.000
_cell.angle_alpha   90.00
_cell.angle_beta   90.00
_cell.angle_gamma   90.00
#
_symmetry.space_group_name_H-M   'P 1'
#
loop_
_entity.id
_entity.type
_entity.pdbx_description
1 polymer ?
#
loop_
_entity_poly.entity_id
_entity_poly.type
_entity_poly.pdbx_seq_one_letter_code
_entity_poly.pdbx_strand_id
1 'polypeptide(L)'
;MVSWNDTQHEEQQMNWLNQVYLSIYNDSTKHSYINYIDRDVPNWMNVYYHTHMQQLINIKHIYDKNNRFYFEKTIESIGVNLHPFLSVHFAILIIFVFFVL
;
A
#
# COMPACT_ATOMS: atom_id res chain seq x y z
N MET A 1 16.84 -11.01 -6.62
CA MET A 1 17.02 -11.26 -5.17
C MET A 1 18.45 -10.89 -4.83
N VAL A 2 18.65 -9.84 -4.03
CA VAL A 2 19.96 -9.53 -3.45
C VAL A 2 19.99 -10.12 -2.06
N SER A 3 21.11 -10.72 -1.68
CA SER A 3 21.31 -11.34 -0.38
C SER A 3 22.69 -10.93 0.15
N TRP A 4 22.76 -10.70 1.44
CA TRP A 4 24.01 -10.39 2.15
C TRP A 4 24.05 -11.19 3.46
N ASN A 5 25.26 -11.41 3.97
CA ASN A 5 25.48 -12.26 5.14
C ASN A 5 25.70 -11.47 6.44
N ASP A 6 25.87 -10.14 6.37
CA ASP A 6 26.11 -9.29 7.53
C ASP A 6 25.06 -8.19 7.70
N THR A 7 24.60 -7.97 8.93
CA THR A 7 23.60 -6.93 9.20
C THR A 7 24.18 -5.52 9.12
N GLN A 8 25.50 -5.38 9.14
CA GLN A 8 26.20 -4.08 9.14
C GLN A 8 26.01 -3.29 7.85
N HIS A 9 25.75 -3.95 6.71
CA HIS A 9 25.57 -3.28 5.42
C HIS A 9 24.11 -3.21 4.97
N GLU A 10 23.16 -3.70 5.77
CA GLU A 10 21.74 -3.80 5.39
C GLU A 10 21.18 -2.47 4.87
N GLU A 11 21.42 -1.36 5.58
CA GLU A 11 20.96 -0.04 5.16
C GLU A 11 21.53 0.36 3.78
N GLN A 12 22.82 0.10 3.54
CA GLN A 12 23.45 0.39 2.26
C GLN A 12 22.86 -0.45 1.12
N GLN A 13 22.57 -1.73 1.39
CA GLN A 13 21.95 -2.62 0.41
C GLN A 13 20.51 -2.20 0.10
N MET A 14 19.74 -1.82 1.12
CA MET A 14 18.38 -1.31 0.94
C MET A 14 18.36 0.00 0.15
N ASN A 15 19.30 0.91 0.42
CA ASN A 15 19.45 2.15 -0.33
C ASN A 15 19.80 1.89 -1.80
N TRP A 16 20.73 0.97 -2.07
CA TRP A 16 21.08 0.59 -3.43
C TRP A 16 19.90 -0.04 -4.18
N LEU A 17 19.16 -0.95 -3.53
CA LEU A 17 17.96 -1.55 -4.11
C LEU A 17 16.91 -0.50 -4.50
N ASN A 18 16.69 0.48 -3.62
CA ASN A 18 15.76 1.59 -3.89
C ASN A 18 16.22 2.44 -5.08
N GLN A 19 17.51 2.78 -5.15
CA GLN A 19 18.06 3.54 -6.28
C GLN A 19 17.92 2.78 -7.61
N VAL A 20 18.17 1.47 -7.62
CA VAL A 20 17.99 0.63 -8.82
C VAL A 20 16.51 0.57 -9.20
N TYR A 21 15.60 0.40 -8.24
CA TYR A 21 14.16 0.43 -8.50
C TYR A 21 13.72 1.77 -9.12
N LEU A 22 14.15 2.89 -8.54
CA LEU A 22 13.78 4.23 -9.02
C LEU A 22 14.36 4.53 -10.40
N SER A 23 15.54 4.00 -10.74
CA SER A 23 16.16 4.24 -12.05
C SER A 23 15.40 3.59 -13.21
N ILE A 24 14.66 2.51 -12.94
CA ILE A 24 13.85 1.80 -13.95
C ILE A 24 12.35 2.11 -13.84
N TYR A 25 11.89 2.70 -12.74
CA TYR A 25 10.47 2.84 -12.44
C TYR A 25 9.67 3.55 -13.52
N ASN A 26 10.21 4.65 -14.07
CA ASN A 26 9.52 5.48 -15.07
C ASN A 26 9.26 4.75 -16.39
N ASP A 27 10.15 3.83 -16.77
CA ASP A 27 10.06 3.06 -18.01
C ASP A 27 9.40 1.69 -17.82
N SER A 28 9.00 1.38 -16.58
CA SER A 28 8.33 0.12 -16.22
C SER A 28 6.82 0.15 -16.47
N THR A 29 6.18 -1.03 -16.43
CA THR A 29 4.71 -1.15 -16.50
C THR A 29 3.99 -0.65 -15.24
N LYS A 30 4.73 -0.40 -14.15
CA LYS A 30 4.19 -0.02 -12.83
C LYS A 30 3.22 -1.06 -12.25
N HIS A 31 3.39 -2.32 -12.66
CA HIS A 31 2.69 -3.49 -12.10
C HIS A 31 3.68 -4.39 -11.36
N SER A 32 3.19 -5.14 -10.39
CA SER A 32 4.01 -6.08 -9.63
C SER A 32 3.31 -7.40 -9.39
N TYR A 33 4.08 -8.44 -9.13
CA TYR A 33 3.56 -9.77 -8.89
C TYR A 33 3.40 -10.02 -7.39
N ILE A 34 2.21 -10.45 -6.96
CA ILE A 34 1.86 -10.53 -5.54
C ILE A 34 2.76 -11.46 -4.72
N ASN A 35 3.40 -12.46 -5.34
CA ASN A 35 4.33 -13.35 -4.61
C ASN A 35 5.70 -12.69 -4.35
N TYR A 36 5.94 -11.50 -4.88
CA TYR A 36 7.09 -10.64 -4.56
C TYR A 36 6.58 -9.37 -3.88
N ILE A 37 6.18 -9.53 -2.62
CA ILE A 37 5.65 -8.42 -1.82
C ILE A 37 6.79 -7.47 -1.48
N ASP A 38 6.57 -6.20 -1.79
CA ASP A 38 7.38 -5.07 -1.37
C ASP A 38 6.53 -4.22 -0.43
N ARG A 39 7.03 -3.91 0.78
CA ARG A 39 6.32 -3.11 1.78
C ARG A 39 6.19 -1.65 1.34
N ASP A 40 7.16 -1.12 0.62
CA ASP A 40 7.30 0.32 0.40
C ASP A 40 6.56 0.82 -0.85
N VAL A 41 5.97 -0.09 -1.63
CA VAL A 41 5.16 0.25 -2.81
C VAL A 41 3.91 1.05 -2.42
N PRO A 42 3.76 2.31 -2.89
CA PRO A 42 2.55 3.11 -2.71
C PRO A 42 1.43 2.61 -3.62
N ASN A 43 0.16 2.86 -3.25
CA ASN A 43 -1.01 2.39 -4.00
C ASN A 43 -0.95 0.89 -4.37
N TRP A 44 -0.46 0.08 -3.42
CA TRP A 44 -0.07 -1.30 -3.64
C TRP A 44 -1.20 -2.15 -4.26
N MET A 45 -2.45 -1.97 -3.85
CA MET A 45 -3.58 -2.74 -4.40
C MET A 45 -3.72 -2.56 -5.91
N ASN A 46 -3.56 -1.34 -6.41
CA ASN A 46 -3.62 -1.08 -7.84
C ASN A 46 -2.39 -1.63 -8.57
N VAL A 47 -1.21 -1.55 -7.96
CA VAL A 47 0.05 -2.09 -8.51
C VAL A 47 -0.01 -3.62 -8.67
N TYR A 48 -0.62 -4.33 -7.71
CA TYR A 48 -0.68 -5.79 -7.72
C TYR A 48 -1.92 -6.37 -8.40
N TYR A 49 -3.09 -5.74 -8.28
CA TYR A 49 -4.37 -6.31 -8.75
C TYR A 49 -4.99 -5.57 -9.92
N HIS A 50 -4.60 -4.31 -10.14
CA HIS A 50 -5.06 -3.47 -11.25
C HIS A 50 -6.58 -3.58 -11.48
N THR A 51 -7.02 -4.02 -12.66
CA THR A 51 -8.44 -4.13 -13.06
C THR A 51 -9.24 -5.12 -12.20
N HIS A 52 -8.59 -6.05 -11.50
CA HIS A 52 -9.25 -7.03 -10.63
C HIS A 52 -9.45 -6.54 -9.20
N MET A 53 -8.91 -5.37 -8.83
CA MET A 53 -8.96 -4.83 -7.47
C MET A 53 -10.39 -4.82 -6.90
N GLN A 54 -11.36 -4.28 -7.66
CA GLN A 54 -12.74 -4.18 -7.19
C GLN A 54 -13.41 -5.54 -7.02
N GLN A 55 -13.13 -6.50 -7.91
CA GLN A 55 -13.69 -7.84 -7.80
C GLN A 55 -13.18 -8.56 -6.54
N LEU A 56 -11.89 -8.41 -6.24
CA LEU A 56 -11.29 -9.01 -5.04
C LEU A 56 -11.82 -8.38 -3.75
N ILE A 57 -12.04 -7.07 -3.73
CA ILE A 57 -12.70 -6.38 -2.61
C ILE A 57 -14.11 -6.96 -2.39
N ASN A 58 -14.86 -7.19 -3.46
CA ASN A 58 -16.21 -7.77 -3.36
C ASN A 58 -16.17 -9.21 -2.84
N ILE A 59 -15.22 -10.03 -3.31
CA ILE A 59 -15.01 -11.39 -2.81
C ILE A 59 -14.65 -11.36 -1.31
N LYS A 60 -13.71 -10.50 -0.90
CA LYS A 60 -13.34 -10.31 0.50
C LYS A 60 -14.54 -9.93 1.35
N HIS A 61 -15.40 -9.03 0.86
CA HIS A 61 -16.61 -8.63 1.58
C HIS A 61 -17.61 -9.79 1.78
N ILE A 62 -17.79 -10.64 0.76
CA ILE A 62 -18.71 -11.79 0.83
C ILE A 62 -18.19 -12.85 1.80
N TYR A 63 -16.91 -13.19 1.71
CA TYR A 63 -16.35 -14.36 2.40
C TYR A 63 -15.64 -14.04 3.72
N ASP A 64 -15.22 -12.80 3.93
CA ASP A 64 -14.51 -12.37 5.14
C ASP A 64 -14.92 -10.96 5.59
N LYS A 65 -16.23 -10.77 5.76
CA LYS A 65 -16.86 -9.50 6.17
C LYS A 65 -16.26 -8.92 7.47
N ASN A 66 -15.81 -9.78 8.38
CA ASN A 66 -15.22 -9.38 9.67
C ASN A 66 -13.69 -9.24 9.61
N ASN A 67 -13.10 -9.35 8.41
CA ASN A 67 -11.67 -9.25 8.16
C ASN A 67 -10.81 -10.13 9.09
N ARG A 68 -11.24 -11.39 9.28
CA ARG A 68 -10.54 -12.37 10.12
C ARG A 68 -9.17 -12.73 9.57
N PHE A 69 -9.02 -12.72 8.24
CA PHE A 69 -7.74 -12.92 7.57
C PHE A 69 -7.11 -11.57 7.27
N TYR A 70 -6.33 -11.04 8.22
CA TYR A 70 -5.71 -9.72 8.14
C TYR A 70 -4.18 -9.78 8.32
N PHE A 71 -3.49 -8.90 7.59
CA PHE A 71 -2.06 -8.61 7.59
C PHE A 71 -1.83 -7.22 6.94
N GLU A 72 -0.62 -6.67 7.07
CA GLU A 72 -0.27 -5.28 6.69
C GLU A 72 -0.72 -4.85 5.28
N LYS A 73 -0.64 -5.73 4.27
CA LYS A 73 -1.15 -5.51 2.90
C LYS A 73 -2.33 -6.43 2.54
N THR A 74 -3.35 -6.48 3.39
CA THR A 74 -4.59 -7.21 3.12
C THR A 74 -5.52 -6.42 2.21
N ILE A 75 -6.24 -7.13 1.34
CA ILE A 75 -7.35 -6.54 0.55
C ILE A 75 -8.41 -6.06 1.53
N GLU A 76 -8.64 -4.75 1.59
CA GLU A 76 -9.62 -4.17 2.48
C GLU A 76 -11.04 -4.37 1.95
N SER A 77 -11.96 -4.75 2.83
CA SER A 77 -13.39 -4.71 2.52
C SER A 77 -13.85 -3.26 2.60
N ILE A 78 -14.50 -2.76 1.54
CA ILE A 78 -15.27 -1.50 1.63
C ILE A 78 -16.32 -1.69 2.74
N GLY A 79 -16.26 -0.85 3.77
CA GLY A 79 -17.14 -0.90 4.95
C GLY A 79 -16.46 -1.04 6.31
N VAL A 80 -15.13 -1.17 6.36
CA VAL A 80 -14.37 -0.98 7.60
C VAL A 80 -13.72 0.39 7.53
N ASN A 81 -14.00 1.26 8.50
CA ASN A 81 -13.41 2.59 8.61
C ASN A 81 -11.89 2.55 8.41
N LEU A 82 -11.43 3.11 7.29
CA LEU A 82 -10.04 3.46 7.06
C LEU A 82 -9.67 4.67 7.93
N HIS A 83 -9.23 4.44 9.17
CA HIS A 83 -8.00 4.99 9.78
C HIS A 83 -7.99 4.95 11.32
N PRO A 84 -6.78 4.85 11.90
CA PRO A 84 -6.32 5.97 12.72
C PRO A 84 -5.00 6.63 12.29
N PHE A 85 -4.31 6.16 11.24
CA PHE A 85 -2.95 6.66 10.93
C PHE A 85 -2.69 7.63 9.75
N LEU A 86 -3.70 8.26 9.12
CA LEU A 86 -3.51 9.45 8.29
C LEU A 86 -4.71 10.39 8.46
N SER A 87 -4.50 11.47 9.23
CA SER A 87 -4.60 12.84 8.70
C SER A 87 -4.57 13.89 9.82
N VAL A 88 -3.36 14.34 10.18
CA VAL A 88 -3.19 15.57 10.98
C VAL A 88 -3.21 16.82 10.07
N HIS A 89 -3.41 16.67 8.76
CA HIS A 89 -3.38 17.81 7.82
C HIS A 89 -4.71 18.08 7.07
N PHE A 90 -5.71 17.19 7.09
CA PHE A 90 -7.06 17.52 6.56
C PHE A 90 -8.05 18.05 7.60
N ALA A 91 -7.75 17.98 8.89
CA ALA A 91 -8.65 18.45 9.94
C ALA A 91 -8.87 19.98 9.95
N ILE A 92 -8.02 20.76 9.27
CA ILE A 92 -8.12 22.22 9.27
C ILE A 92 -9.09 22.74 8.18
N LEU A 93 -9.39 21.97 7.13
CA LEU A 93 -10.22 22.47 6.03
C LEU A 93 -11.74 22.30 6.26
N ILE A 94 -12.18 21.40 7.15
CA ILE A 94 -13.61 21.16 7.40
C ILE A 94 -14.17 22.11 8.48
N ILE A 95 -13.33 22.67 9.35
CA ILE A 95 -13.77 23.60 10.41
C ILE A 95 -14.14 24.99 9.86
N PHE A 96 -13.59 25.41 8.71
CA PHE A 96 -13.88 26.74 8.15
C PHE A 96 -15.22 26.86 7.41
N VAL A 97 -15.85 25.76 7.01
CA VAL A 97 -17.11 25.79 6.22
C VAL A 97 -18.36 25.87 7.12
N PHE A 98 -18.24 25.55 8.41
CA PHE A 98 -19.40 25.49 9.34
C PHE A 98 -19.57 26.71 10.27
N PHE A 99 -18.75 27.76 10.15
CA PHE A 99 -18.84 28.96 11.00
C PHE A 99 -19.24 30.27 10.27
N VAL A 100 -19.70 30.21 9.01
CA VAL A 100 -20.17 31.41 8.26
C VAL A 100 -21.54 31.21 7.59
N LEU A 101 -22.42 30.39 8.19
CA LEU A 101 -23.86 30.40 7.88
C LEU A 101 -24.69 30.36 9.16
#